data_AF-A0A1A8QI77-F1
#
_entry.id   AF-A0A1A8QI77-F1
#
_cell.length_a   1.000
_cell.length_b   1.000
_cell.length_c   1.000
_cell.angle_alpha   90.00
_cell.angle_beta   90.00
_cell.angle_gamma   90.00
#
_symmetry.space_group_name_H-M   'P 1'
#
loop_
_entity.id
_entity.type
_entity.pdbx_description
1 polymer ?
#
loop_
_entity_poly.entity_id
_entity_poly.type
_entity_poly.pdbx_seq_one_letter_code
_entity_poly.pdbx_strand_id
1 'polypeptide(L)' 'MSWSLGFSLVLALVGFSSGLDEKLNSCCQTVSSEEITEPILRFNSQRASPPCVTAVVFHTETGRYCSQLTAPWVQRK' A
#
# COMPACT_ATOMS: atom_id res chain seq x y z
N MET A 1 -9.82 5.35 -48.19
CA MET A 1 -8.92 4.78 -47.17
C MET A 1 -8.54 5.93 -46.23
N SER A 2 -9.46 6.40 -45.39
CA SER A 2 -9.59 5.98 -43.98
C SER A 2 -8.26 5.59 -43.35
N TRP A 3 -7.57 6.54 -42.69
CA TRP A 3 -6.64 6.30 -41.58
C TRP A 3 -6.94 7.34 -40.49
N SER A 4 -7.98 7.08 -39.70
CA SER A 4 -8.08 7.67 -38.37
C SER A 4 -7.10 6.92 -37.47
N LEU A 5 -5.94 7.50 -37.21
CA LEU A 5 -5.06 7.03 -36.13
C LEU A 5 -5.55 7.67 -34.83
N GLY A 6 -6.57 7.04 -34.26
CA GLY A 6 -7.00 7.33 -32.90
C GLY A 6 -5.88 6.93 -31.93
N PHE A 7 -5.20 7.92 -31.36
CA PHE A 7 -4.38 7.72 -30.17
C PHE A 7 -5.33 7.37 -29.03
N SER A 8 -5.50 6.07 -28.76
CA SER A 8 -6.19 5.63 -27.56
C SER A 8 -5.27 5.91 -26.38
N LEU A 9 -5.48 7.06 -25.74
CA LEU A 9 -4.85 7.39 -24.47
C LEU A 9 -5.50 6.50 -23.40
N VAL A 10 -4.91 5.33 -23.17
CA VAL A 10 -5.29 4.48 -22.05
C VAL A 10 -4.80 5.18 -20.78
N LEU A 11 -5.66 6.02 -20.20
CA LEU A 11 -5.45 6.55 -18.86
C LEU A 11 -5.55 5.35 -17.91
N ALA A 12 -4.40 4.74 -17.61
CA ALA A 12 -4.30 3.83 -16.49
C ALA A 12 -4.56 4.66 -15.23
N LEU A 13 -5.78 4.59 -14.71
CA LEU A 13 -6.09 5.09 -13.39
C LEU A 13 -5.26 4.26 -12.41
N VAL A 14 -4.07 4.76 -12.07
CA VAL A 14 -3.32 4.30 -10.91
C VAL A 14 -4.17 4.74 -9.72
N GLY A 15 -5.00 3.85 -9.21
CA GLY A 15 -5.77 4.10 -8.00
C GLY A 15 -4.78 4.32 -6.86
N PHE A 16 -4.60 5.57 -6.44
CA PHE A 16 -3.99 5.87 -5.15
C PHE A 16 -4.99 5.44 -4.08
N SER A 17 -4.88 4.20 -3.62
CA SER A 17 -5.48 3.80 -2.36
C SER A 17 -4.62 4.39 -1.25
N SER A 18 -4.76 5.71 -1.02
CA SER A 18 -4.30 6.32 0.23
C SER A 18 -4.97 5.54 1.37
N GLY A 19 -4.16 5.14 2.35
CA GLY A 19 -4.49 4.19 3.42
C GLY A 19 -5.59 4.65 4.37
N LEU A 20 -6.79 4.83 3.86
CA LEU A 20 -8.02 5.13 4.59
C LEU A 20 -8.93 3.92 4.53
N ASP A 21 -8.43 2.81 5.08
CA ASP A 21 -9.30 1.77 5.59
C ASP A 21 -9.53 2.07 7.08
N GLU A 22 -10.34 3.10 7.35
CA GLU A 22 -10.90 3.42 8.67
C GLU A 22 -11.96 2.37 9.09
N LYS A 23 -11.95 1.20 8.45
CA LYS A 23 -12.55 0.00 8.99
C LYS A 23 -11.38 -0.80 9.52
N LEU A 24 -11.37 -1.07 10.83
CA LEU A 24 -10.34 -1.89 11.49
C LEU A 24 -10.32 -3.31 10.89
N ASN A 25 -9.84 -3.47 9.67
CA ASN A 25 -9.54 -4.75 9.08
C ASN A 25 -8.45 -5.33 9.96
N SER A 26 -8.79 -6.39 10.68
CA SER A 26 -7.94 -7.03 11.68
C SER A 26 -6.54 -7.33 11.15
N CYS A 27 -6.43 -7.54 9.84
CA CYS A 27 -5.17 -7.79 9.15
C CYS A 27 -5.05 -7.02 7.82
N CYS A 28 -3.82 -6.88 7.33
CA CYS A 28 -3.53 -6.36 5.99
C CYS A 28 -3.87 -7.41 4.92
N GLN A 29 -4.66 -7.02 3.91
CA GLN A 29 -4.94 -7.83 2.72
C GLN A 29 -4.11 -7.38 1.51
N THR A 30 -3.63 -6.14 1.54
CA THR A 30 -2.73 -5.55 0.54
C THR A 30 -1.56 -4.87 1.25
N VAL A 31 -0.50 -4.60 0.49
CA VAL A 31 0.70 -3.90 0.98
C VAL A 31 1.12 -2.82 -0.01
N SER A 32 1.73 -1.75 0.52
CA SER A 32 2.37 -0.68 -0.25
C SER A 32 3.89 -0.72 -0.09
N SER A 33 4.61 -0.27 -1.11
CA SER A 33 6.06 -0.04 -1.04
C SER A 33 6.41 1.44 -0.86
N GLU A 34 5.40 2.31 -0.78
CA GLU A 34 5.57 3.75 -0.53
C GLU A 34 6.16 4.02 0.85
N GLU A 35 7.10 4.96 0.93
CA GLU A 35 7.77 5.33 2.19
C GLU A 35 6.85 6.20 3.04
N ILE A 36 6.64 5.79 4.29
CA ILE A 36 5.89 6.57 5.26
C ILE A 36 6.77 7.73 5.73
N THR A 37 6.33 8.95 5.46
CA THR A 37 7.03 10.19 5.85
C THR A 37 6.64 10.70 7.22
N GLU A 38 5.55 10.17 7.77
CA GLU A 38 5.03 10.51 9.10
C GLU A 38 5.81 9.78 10.22
N PRO A 39 5.77 10.30 11.46
CA PRO A 39 6.35 9.61 12.63
C PRO A 39 5.73 8.22 12.84
N ILE A 40 6.58 7.20 12.87
CA ILE A 40 6.20 5.83 13.19
C ILE A 40 6.22 5.67 14.72
N LEU A 41 5.06 5.40 15.31
CA LEU A 41 4.93 5.19 16.75
C LEU A 41 5.27 3.75 17.14
N ARG A 42 4.77 2.79 16.36
CA ARG A 42 4.92 1.35 16.59
C ARG A 42 4.88 0.61 15.26
N PHE A 43 5.43 -0.60 15.26
CA PHE A 43 5.27 -1.52 14.15
C PHE A 43 5.14 -2.96 14.63
N ASN A 44 4.55 -3.80 13.80
CA ASN A 44 4.46 -5.24 14.00
C ASN A 44 4.55 -5.97 12.66
N SER A 45 5.11 -7.19 12.68
CA SER A 45 5.08 -8.06 11.52
C SER A 45 3.80 -8.90 11.51
N GLN A 46 3.17 -9.00 10.36
CA GLN A 46 2.02 -9.85 10.10
C GLN A 46 2.45 -11.00 9.20
N ARG A 47 2.19 -12.23 9.64
CA ARG A 47 2.35 -13.43 8.80
C ARG A 47 1.13 -13.59 7.89
N ALA A 48 1.33 -14.10 6.68
CA ALA A 48 0.23 -14.44 5.79
C ALA A 48 -0.70 -15.49 6.43
N SER A 49 -2.00 -15.24 6.33
CA SER A 49 -3.09 -16.14 6.75
C SER A 49 -4.34 -15.70 6.00
N PRO A 50 -4.73 -16.33 4.87
CA PRO A 50 -5.78 -15.84 3.99
C PRO A 50 -7.06 -15.40 4.74
N PRO A 51 -7.61 -14.21 4.45
CA PRO A 51 -7.27 -13.31 3.35
C PRO A 51 -6.06 -12.39 3.60
N CYS A 52 -5.39 -12.53 4.75
CA CYS A 52 -4.27 -11.68 5.15
C CYS A 52 -2.98 -12.04 4.41
N VAL A 53 -2.24 -11.03 3.99
CA VAL A 53 -0.92 -11.17 3.33
C VAL A 53 0.22 -10.92 4.31
N THR A 54 1.45 -11.27 3.93
CA THR A 54 2.64 -10.91 4.71
C THR A 54 2.87 -9.40 4.62
N ALA A 55 2.94 -8.72 5.76
CA ALA A 55 3.11 -7.27 5.83
C ALA A 55 3.92 -6.84 7.06
N VAL A 56 4.61 -5.70 6.96
CA VAL A 56 5.03 -4.93 8.13
C VAL A 56 3.99 -3.84 8.33
N VAL A 57 3.37 -3.82 9.50
CA VAL A 57 2.28 -2.91 9.81
C VAL A 57 2.84 -1.79 10.67
N PHE A 58 2.74 -0.56 10.18
CA PHE A 58 3.20 0.63 10.88
C PHE A 58 2.01 1.40 11.42
N HIS A 59 2.11 1.84 12.67
CA HIS A 59 1.15 2.70 13.34
C HIS A 59 1.73 4.09 13.47
N THR A 60 1.02 5.08 12.92
CA THR A 60 1.32 6.50 13.02
C THR A 60 0.24 7.18 13.86
N GLU A 61 0.36 8.50 14.05
CA GLU A 61 -0.70 9.30 14.69
C GLU A 61 -1.99 9.32 13.86
N THR A 62 -1.85 9.27 12.54
CA THR A 62 -2.94 9.42 11.56
C THR A 62 -3.57 8.10 11.15
N GLY A 63 -2.88 6.96 11.29
CA GLY A 63 -3.44 5.68 10.88
C GLY A 63 -2.50 4.48 10.94
N ARG A 64 -2.93 3.43 10.22
CA ARG A 64 -2.21 2.17 10.09
C ARG A 64 -1.84 1.94 8.64
N TYR A 65 -0.55 1.69 8.38
CA TYR A 65 0.00 1.44 7.06
C TYR A 65 0.47 0.00 6.93
N CYS A 66 0.08 -0.66 5.83
CA CYS A 66 0.51 -2.01 5.49
C CYS A 66 1.65 -1.93 4.48
N SER A 67 2.88 -2.22 4.90
CA SER A 67 4.08 -2.08 4.07
C SER A 67 4.67 -3.42 3.66
N GLN A 68 5.22 -3.46 2.45
CA GLN A 68 5.89 -4.64 1.92
C GLN A 68 7.26 -4.83 2.59
N LEU A 69 7.54 -6.03 3.13
CA LEU A 69 8.79 -6.32 3.83
C LEU A 69 10.05 -6.06 2.97
N THR A 70 9.94 -6.26 1.66
CA THR A 70 11.03 -6.07 0.69
C THR A 70 11.22 -4.62 0.25
N ALA A 71 10.39 -3.68 0.70
CA ALA A 71 10.59 -2.27 0.38
C ALA A 71 11.90 -1.76 1.02
N PRO A 72 12.83 -1.13 0.27
CA PRO A 72 14.14 -0.76 0.79
C PRO A 72 14.12 0.14 2.03
N TRP A 73 13.10 1.00 2.16
CA TRP A 73 12.97 1.89 3.31
C TRP A 73 12.56 1.16 4.60
N VAL A 74 11.82 0.06 4.48
CA VAL A 74 11.36 -0.75 5.64
C VAL A 74 12.56 -1.33 6.39
N GLN A 75 13.61 -1.72 5.66
CA GLN A 75 14.84 -2.26 6.26
C GLN A 75 15.72 -1.17 6.92
N ARG A 76 15.42 0.11 6.70
CA ARG A 76 16.14 1.24 7.29
C ARG A 76 15.46 1.81 8.55
N LYS A 77 14.27 1.32 8.90
CA LYS A 77 13.52 1.71 10.11
C LYS A 77 13.80 0.72 11.23
#